data_AF-A0A9X1IJK6-F1
#
_entry.id   AF-A0A9X1IJK6-F1
#
_cell.length_a   1.000
_cell.length_b   1.000
_cell.length_c   1.000
_cell.angle_alpha   90.00
_cell.angle_beta   90.00
_cell.angle_gamma   90.00
#
_symmetry.space_group_name_H-M   'P 1'
#
loop_
_entity.id
_entity.type
_entity.pdbx_description
1 polymer ?
#
loop_
_entity_poly.entity_id
_entity_poly.type
_entity_poly.pdbx_seq_one_letter_code
_entity_poly.pdbx_strand_id
1 'polypeptide(L)'
;MTTKKTRPHTQAELDAYMATRPRPVRNTFEGMYPLHEDIELSDEQVQIVLDYLKEVDFHLPGAAADEFLVVRWARYSGFQFLKEDLEAYAIGLRCTHPGMEDQHTFIRLSWGQLMGDPDAIRLPVNKPVLASDMMTLARYRDTRTGPSRTGVDAYKAKSKNTVSGVDFDLTLLNGALDDVLKHHLTGKGRDINSWWDPALNWGVVMAGRYPRLKYFESKGRLTEEELTALHSFEARATNDEAILKELGLVTPSPVAKKTLQQAEKAESGKFSHRHRVRNPEPLTKE
;
A
#
# COMPACT_ATOMS: atom_id res chain seq x y z
N MET A 1 -30.49 12.44 8.15
CA MET A 1 -29.61 12.97 9.21
C MET A 1 -28.23 12.37 9.01
N THR A 2 -27.27 13.13 8.51
CA THR A 2 -25.86 12.72 8.44
C THR A 2 -25.30 12.72 9.86
N THR A 3 -24.98 11.54 10.39
CA THR A 3 -24.17 11.43 11.60
C THR A 3 -22.90 12.24 11.38
N LYS A 4 -22.69 13.29 12.17
CA LYS A 4 -21.36 13.91 12.27
C LYS A 4 -20.41 12.76 12.57
N LYS A 5 -19.49 12.46 11.65
CA LYS A 5 -18.39 11.52 11.92
C LYS A 5 -17.52 12.18 12.97
N THR A 6 -17.84 11.98 14.24
CA THR A 6 -17.02 12.44 15.35
C THR A 6 -15.67 11.74 15.20
N ARG A 7 -14.61 12.53 15.04
CA ARG A 7 -13.25 11.99 14.98
C ARG A 7 -12.87 11.60 16.42
N PRO A 8 -12.30 10.41 16.64
CA PRO A 8 -11.73 10.05 17.93
C PRO A 8 -10.71 11.10 18.42
N HIS A 9 -10.91 11.58 19.64
CA HIS A 9 -10.01 12.46 20.38
C HIS A 9 -9.41 11.75 21.61
N THR A 10 -9.99 10.63 22.03
CA THR A 10 -9.47 9.78 23.12
C THR A 10 -9.19 8.35 22.64
N GLN A 11 -8.36 7.62 23.40
CA GLN A 11 -8.04 6.23 23.08
C GLN A 11 -9.30 5.36 23.06
N ALA A 12 -10.20 5.54 24.04
CA ALA A 12 -11.47 4.81 24.12
C ALA A 12 -12.38 5.06 22.89
N GLU A 13 -12.44 6.29 22.40
CA GLU A 13 -13.19 6.61 21.17
C GLU A 13 -12.56 5.97 19.94
N LEU A 14 -11.22 5.91 19.87
CA LEU A 14 -10.52 5.26 18.76
C LEU A 14 -10.75 3.76 18.78
N ASP A 15 -10.69 3.14 19.96
CA ASP A 15 -10.94 1.71 20.14
C ASP A 15 -12.37 1.34 19.74
N ALA A 16 -13.36 2.10 20.21
CA ALA A 16 -14.76 1.91 19.82
C ALA A 16 -14.96 2.05 18.30
N TYR A 17 -14.30 3.04 17.69
CA TYR A 17 -14.33 3.26 16.25
C TYR A 17 -13.69 2.10 15.47
N MET A 18 -12.56 1.56 15.95
CA MET A 18 -11.86 0.44 15.31
C MET A 18 -12.59 -0.89 15.49
N ALA A 19 -13.26 -1.12 16.62
CA ALA A 19 -14.09 -2.30 16.87
C ALA A 19 -15.24 -2.45 15.87
N THR A 20 -15.72 -1.35 15.27
CA THR A 20 -16.74 -1.40 14.21
C THR A 20 -16.21 -1.83 12.84
N ARG A 21 -14.91 -2.14 12.71
CA ARG A 21 -14.27 -2.43 11.44
C ARG A 21 -13.60 -3.78 11.43
N PRO A 22 -13.80 -4.58 10.38
CA PRO A 22 -13.11 -5.85 10.25
C PRO A 22 -11.60 -5.61 10.18
N ARG A 23 -10.85 -6.37 10.98
CA ARG A 23 -9.40 -6.43 10.88
C ARG A 23 -9.02 -6.84 9.45
N PRO A 24 -8.07 -6.14 8.79
CA PRO A 24 -7.55 -6.60 7.51
C PRO A 24 -6.92 -7.98 7.69
N VAL A 25 -7.47 -9.00 7.03
CA VAL A 25 -6.89 -10.34 7.04
C VAL A 25 -5.61 -10.30 6.22
N ARG A 26 -4.49 -10.67 6.82
CA ARG A 26 -3.26 -10.90 6.07
C ARG A 26 -3.38 -12.25 5.38
N ASN A 27 -3.28 -12.28 4.06
CA ASN A 27 -3.19 -13.53 3.31
C ASN A 27 -1.81 -14.16 3.57
N THR A 28 -1.63 -14.79 4.72
CA THR A 28 -0.49 -15.69 4.97
C THR A 28 -0.80 -17.05 4.33
N PHE A 29 0.23 -17.75 3.86
CA PHE A 29 0.09 -19.08 3.27
C PHE A 29 1.09 -20.05 3.93
N GLU A 30 0.68 -21.30 4.05
CA GLU A 30 1.49 -22.36 4.64
C GLU A 30 2.81 -22.53 3.86
N GLY A 31 3.92 -22.62 4.60
CA GLY A 31 5.29 -22.65 4.06
C GLY A 31 5.97 -21.28 3.93
N MET A 32 5.30 -20.17 4.25
CA MET A 32 5.97 -18.89 4.49
C MET A 32 6.81 -19.00 5.77
N TYR A 33 8.07 -18.50 5.76
CA TYR A 33 8.90 -18.39 6.97
C TYR A 33 8.05 -17.73 8.07
N PRO A 34 8.08 -18.19 9.34
CA PRO A 34 7.27 -17.62 10.41
C PRO A 34 7.65 -16.15 10.61
N LEU A 35 6.98 -15.27 9.88
CA LEU A 35 6.97 -13.85 10.14
C LEU A 35 6.04 -13.70 11.34
N HIS A 36 6.50 -13.00 12.38
CA HIS A 36 5.61 -12.70 13.49
C HIS A 36 4.32 -12.08 12.96
N GLU A 37 3.19 -12.50 13.53
CA GLU A 37 1.89 -11.99 13.13
C GLU A 37 1.75 -10.53 13.54
N ASP A 38 0.85 -9.81 12.87
CA ASP A 38 0.44 -8.50 13.36
C ASP A 38 -0.17 -8.68 14.76
N ILE A 39 0.19 -7.83 15.72
CA ILE A 39 -0.23 -7.94 17.12
C ILE A 39 -1.37 -6.95 17.38
N GLU A 40 -2.36 -7.40 18.15
CA GLU A 40 -3.31 -6.50 18.78
C GLU A 40 -2.75 -6.04 20.14
N LEU A 41 -2.62 -4.73 20.33
CA LEU A 41 -1.99 -4.14 21.49
C LEU A 41 -2.93 -4.15 22.69
N SER A 42 -2.42 -4.64 23.82
CA SER A 42 -3.04 -4.47 25.13
C SER A 42 -2.94 -3.01 25.62
N ASP A 43 -3.62 -2.69 26.70
CA ASP A 43 -3.56 -1.35 27.31
C ASP A 43 -2.16 -1.01 27.80
N GLU A 44 -1.45 -2.00 28.36
CA GLU A 44 -0.06 -1.87 28.79
C GLU A 44 0.85 -1.55 27.60
N GLN A 45 0.65 -2.22 26.46
CA GLN A 45 1.45 -1.99 25.25
C GLN A 45 1.15 -0.64 24.60
N VAL A 46 -0.11 -0.20 24.63
CA VAL A 46 -0.48 1.17 24.24
C VAL A 46 0.25 2.19 25.12
N GLN A 47 0.30 1.98 26.43
CA GLN A 47 0.98 2.88 27.35
C GLN A 47 2.49 2.91 27.11
N ILE A 48 3.13 1.75 26.89
CA ILE A 48 4.55 1.65 26.49
C ILE A 48 4.84 2.51 25.26
N VAL A 49 3.97 2.44 24.24
CA VAL A 49 4.12 3.27 23.03
C VAL A 49 4.01 4.75 23.38
N LEU A 50 2.97 5.16 24.12
CA LEU A 50 2.76 6.57 24.48
C LEU A 50 3.89 7.16 25.32
N ASP A 51 4.43 6.39 26.27
CA ASP A 51 5.56 6.83 27.09
C ASP A 51 6.83 6.95 26.26
N TYR A 52 7.06 6.00 25.34
CA TYR A 52 8.19 6.06 24.43
C TYR A 52 8.13 7.26 23.47
N LEU A 53 6.94 7.64 22.98
CA LEU A 53 6.77 8.85 22.16
C LEU A 53 7.25 10.10 22.89
N LYS A 54 6.92 10.24 24.17
CA LYS A 54 7.35 11.35 25.02
C LYS A 54 8.85 11.29 25.30
N GLU A 55 9.38 10.11 25.58
CA GLU A 55 10.80 9.90 25.87
C GLU A 55 11.70 10.37 24.72
N VAL A 56 11.32 10.04 23.48
CA VAL A 56 12.12 10.36 22.28
C VAL A 56 11.68 11.63 21.57
N ASP A 57 10.76 12.39 22.16
CA ASP A 57 10.15 13.60 21.59
C ASP A 57 9.64 13.38 20.15
N PHE A 58 8.89 12.30 19.94
CA PHE A 58 8.35 11.95 18.63
C PHE A 58 7.08 12.76 18.36
N HIS A 59 7.14 13.72 17.43
CA HIS A 59 5.98 14.52 17.07
C HIS A 59 5.98 15.00 15.61
N LEU A 60 4.79 15.21 15.05
CA LEU A 60 4.68 15.91 13.76
C LEU A 60 5.07 17.38 13.95
N PRO A 61 5.61 18.06 12.92
CA PRO A 61 5.89 19.50 13.02
C PRO A 61 4.63 20.28 13.39
N GLY A 62 4.67 20.99 14.53
CA GLY A 62 3.55 21.78 15.06
C GLY A 62 2.69 21.08 16.11
N ALA A 63 2.88 19.77 16.34
CA ALA A 63 2.24 19.01 17.41
C ALA A 63 3.24 18.67 18.53
N ALA A 64 2.74 18.10 19.63
CA ALA A 64 3.52 17.57 20.74
C ALA A 64 3.46 16.04 20.82
N ALA A 65 4.41 15.43 21.55
CA ALA A 65 4.54 13.99 21.66
C ALA A 65 3.38 13.30 22.43
N ASP A 66 2.62 14.06 23.22
CA ASP A 66 1.42 13.60 23.94
C ASP A 66 0.11 13.78 23.14
N GLU A 67 0.18 14.35 21.93
CA GLU A 67 -0.96 14.58 21.05
C GLU A 67 -1.18 13.43 20.06
N PHE A 68 -1.04 12.19 20.51
CA PHE A 68 -1.28 10.99 19.71
C PHE A 68 -2.20 9.98 20.38
N LEU A 69 -3.03 9.33 19.57
CA LEU A 69 -3.73 8.09 19.89
C LEU A 69 -3.05 6.92 19.18
N VAL A 70 -2.98 5.77 19.85
CA VAL A 70 -2.34 4.57 19.33
C VAL A 70 -3.38 3.68 18.64
N VAL A 71 -3.13 3.32 17.39
CA VAL A 71 -3.91 2.27 16.73
C VAL A 71 -3.46 0.94 17.31
N ARG A 72 -4.39 0.16 17.88
CA ARG A 72 -4.10 -1.13 18.54
C ARG A 72 -3.53 -2.21 17.63
N TRP A 73 -3.33 -1.96 16.35
CA TRP A 73 -2.80 -2.96 15.44
C TRP A 73 -1.36 -2.61 15.12
N ALA A 74 -0.44 -3.32 15.76
CA ALA A 74 0.98 -3.26 15.46
C ALA A 74 1.28 -4.21 14.30
N ARG A 75 1.77 -3.64 13.19
CA ARG A 75 2.06 -4.40 11.98
C ARG A 75 3.48 -4.93 12.04
N TYR A 76 3.65 -6.23 11.86
CA TYR A 76 5.00 -6.78 11.73
C TYR A 76 5.67 -6.23 10.47
N SER A 77 6.85 -5.64 10.65
CA SER A 77 7.60 -4.88 9.65
C SER A 77 9.08 -5.26 9.57
N GLY A 78 9.54 -6.29 10.31
CA GLY A 78 10.95 -6.70 10.32
C GLY A 78 11.50 -7.07 8.94
N PHE A 79 10.68 -7.68 8.07
CA PHE A 79 11.04 -7.96 6.68
C PHE A 79 11.24 -6.70 5.81
N GLN A 80 10.91 -5.53 6.34
CA GLN A 80 10.98 -4.24 5.66
C GLN A 80 12.27 -3.47 6.02
N PHE A 81 13.21 -4.00 6.80
CA PHE A 81 14.42 -3.23 7.10
C PHE A 81 15.66 -4.14 7.07
N LEU A 82 16.37 -4.13 5.94
CA LEU A 82 17.54 -5.00 5.67
C LEU A 82 18.69 -4.84 6.68
N LYS A 83 18.68 -3.79 7.50
CA LYS A 83 19.74 -3.45 8.47
C LYS A 83 19.29 -3.53 9.93
N GLU A 84 18.06 -3.94 10.19
CA GLU A 84 17.50 -4.01 11.54
C GLU A 84 17.15 -5.45 11.90
N ASP A 85 17.10 -5.76 13.20
CA ASP A 85 16.68 -7.07 13.67
C ASP A 85 15.31 -7.42 13.09
N LEU A 86 15.13 -8.70 12.75
CA LEU A 86 13.96 -9.21 12.07
C LEU A 86 12.66 -9.03 12.87
N GLU A 87 12.69 -8.49 14.09
CA GLU A 87 11.57 -8.37 15.01
C GLU A 87 11.14 -6.92 15.25
N ALA A 88 10.79 -6.20 14.17
CA ALA A 88 10.29 -4.82 14.24
C ALA A 88 8.79 -4.72 13.95
N TYR A 89 8.08 -3.89 14.70
CA TYR A 89 6.66 -3.58 14.53
C TYR A 89 6.46 -2.10 14.19
N ALA A 90 5.58 -1.83 13.23
CA ALA A 90 5.09 -0.49 12.91
C ALA A 90 3.73 -0.27 13.60
N ILE A 91 3.68 0.71 14.50
CA ILE A 91 2.49 1.06 15.28
C ILE A 91 1.91 2.36 14.73
N GLY A 92 0.66 2.31 14.26
CA GLY A 92 -0.03 3.47 13.71
C GLY A 92 -0.39 4.48 14.79
N LEU A 93 -0.18 5.76 14.51
CA LEU A 93 -0.46 6.88 15.40
C LEU A 93 -1.41 7.86 14.73
N ARG A 94 -2.40 8.35 15.48
CA ARG A 94 -3.32 9.38 15.04
C ARG A 94 -3.07 10.66 15.83
N CYS A 95 -2.72 11.75 15.14
CA CYS A 95 -2.55 13.04 15.78
C CYS A 95 -3.89 13.58 16.29
N THR A 96 -3.89 14.16 17.50
CA THR A 96 -5.05 14.84 18.10
C THR A 96 -4.91 16.36 18.11
N HIS A 97 -3.76 16.89 17.67
CA HIS A 97 -3.53 18.33 17.58
C HIS A 97 -4.62 19.00 16.70
N PRO A 98 -5.20 20.13 17.13
CA PRO A 98 -6.23 20.82 16.38
C PRO A 98 -5.84 21.11 14.93
N GLY A 99 -6.66 20.65 13.97
CA GLY A 99 -6.40 20.81 12.54
C GLY A 99 -5.44 19.77 11.93
N MET A 100 -4.93 18.83 12.73
CA MET A 100 -4.06 17.73 12.27
C MET A 100 -4.71 16.36 12.49
N GLU A 101 -6.01 16.26 12.77
CA GLU A 101 -6.69 15.02 13.19
C GLU A 101 -6.82 13.95 12.10
N ASP A 102 -6.48 14.31 10.84
CA ASP A 102 -6.36 13.40 9.69
C ASP A 102 -4.90 13.07 9.35
N GLN A 103 -3.94 13.62 10.10
CA GLN A 103 -2.52 13.36 9.93
C GLN A 103 -2.15 12.14 10.77
N HIS A 104 -2.09 11.00 10.10
CA HIS A 104 -1.66 9.74 10.71
C HIS A 104 -0.17 9.53 10.43
N THR A 105 0.54 8.99 11.39
CA THR A 105 1.96 8.60 11.28
C THR A 105 2.14 7.21 11.88
N PHE A 106 3.37 6.75 12.04
CA PHE A 106 3.68 5.51 12.75
C PHE A 106 5.04 5.61 13.42
N ILE A 107 5.20 4.88 14.52
CA ILE A 107 6.50 4.65 15.15
C ILE A 107 6.88 3.18 15.03
N ARG A 108 8.18 2.89 15.06
CA ARG A 108 8.69 1.53 15.05
C ARG A 108 9.31 1.17 16.38
N LEU A 109 8.92 0.03 16.92
CA LEU A 109 9.48 -0.57 18.13
C LEU A 109 9.89 -2.01 17.82
N SER A 110 10.93 -2.50 18.49
CA SER A 110 11.24 -3.94 18.48
C SER A 110 10.17 -4.72 19.25
N TRP A 111 10.10 -6.03 19.04
CA TRP A 111 9.22 -6.90 19.80
C TRP A 111 9.46 -6.76 21.31
N GLY A 112 10.72 -6.84 21.75
CA GLY A 112 11.10 -6.71 23.17
C GLY A 112 10.67 -5.37 23.77
N GLN A 113 10.88 -4.27 23.04
CA GLN A 113 10.41 -2.94 23.49
C GLN A 113 8.91 -2.92 23.70
N LEU A 114 8.15 -3.50 22.76
CA LEU A 114 6.69 -3.55 22.82
C LEU A 114 6.19 -4.48 23.94
N MET A 115 6.95 -5.51 24.31
CA MET A 115 6.64 -6.39 25.44
C MET A 115 7.07 -5.83 26.80
N GLY A 116 7.73 -4.67 26.84
CA GLY A 116 8.19 -4.03 28.07
C GLY A 116 9.45 -4.67 28.66
N ASP A 117 10.24 -5.37 27.85
CA ASP A 117 11.54 -5.89 28.26
C ASP A 117 12.53 -4.73 28.44
N PRO A 118 13.05 -4.49 29.67
CA PRO A 118 13.95 -3.37 29.94
C PRO A 118 15.30 -3.47 29.20
N ASP A 119 15.70 -4.68 28.81
CA ASP A 119 16.97 -4.93 28.12
C ASP A 119 16.80 -5.03 26.58
N ALA A 120 15.59 -4.77 26.07
CA ALA A 120 15.30 -4.89 24.65
C ALA A 120 16.14 -3.94 23.79
N ILE A 121 16.57 -4.45 22.63
CA ILE A 121 17.24 -3.66 21.60
C ILE A 121 16.30 -2.53 21.15
N ARG A 122 16.79 -1.29 21.27
CA ARG A 122 16.08 -0.10 20.82
C ARG A 122 16.32 0.13 19.34
N LEU A 123 15.26 0.14 18.55
CA LEU A 123 15.36 0.48 17.13
C LEU A 123 15.69 1.97 16.95
N PRO A 124 16.41 2.35 15.87
CA PRO A 124 16.57 3.74 15.50
C PRO A 124 15.19 4.40 15.29
N VAL A 125 14.97 5.52 15.98
CA VAL A 125 13.72 6.28 15.91
C VAL A 125 13.52 6.77 14.47
N ASN A 126 12.44 6.35 13.84
CA ASN A 126 12.10 6.86 12.51
C ASN A 126 11.68 8.32 12.59
N LYS A 127 11.87 9.08 11.50
CA LYS A 127 11.29 10.42 11.42
C LYS A 127 9.76 10.31 11.38
N PRO A 128 9.04 11.23 12.04
CA PRO A 128 7.60 11.32 11.93
C PRO A 128 7.25 11.77 10.51
N VAL A 129 6.78 10.81 9.71
CA VAL A 129 6.33 11.00 8.34
C VAL A 129 4.85 10.67 8.27
N LEU A 130 4.09 11.37 7.42
CA LEU A 130 2.70 10.99 7.28
C LEU A 130 2.61 9.61 6.63
N ALA A 131 1.74 8.77 7.17
CA ALA A 131 1.47 7.46 6.59
C ALA A 131 1.01 7.59 5.12
N SER A 132 0.34 8.69 4.78
CA SER A 132 -0.02 9.06 3.41
C SER A 132 1.19 9.24 2.49
N ASP A 133 2.26 9.84 2.98
CA ASP A 133 3.46 10.21 2.22
C ASP A 133 4.32 8.98 1.96
N MET A 134 4.13 7.93 2.78
CA MET A 134 4.79 6.64 2.66
C MET A 134 4.05 5.65 1.73
N MET A 135 2.97 6.06 1.05
CA MET A 135 2.26 5.23 0.07
C MET A 135 2.70 5.52 -1.37
N THR A 136 2.79 4.50 -2.22
CA THR A 136 3.08 4.65 -3.67
C THR A 136 2.17 5.64 -4.39
N LEU A 137 0.96 5.85 -3.86
CA LEU A 137 -0.01 6.79 -4.41
C LEU A 137 0.17 8.23 -3.93
N ALA A 138 1.10 8.53 -3.02
CA ALA A 138 1.31 9.85 -2.41
C ALA A 138 1.54 10.95 -3.45
N ARG A 139 2.38 10.69 -4.46
CA ARG A 139 2.69 11.65 -5.53
C ARG A 139 1.51 11.99 -6.44
N TYR A 140 0.43 11.21 -6.34
CA TYR A 140 -0.80 11.40 -7.10
C TYR A 140 -1.94 11.93 -6.21
N ARG A 141 -1.62 12.40 -5.00
CA ARG A 141 -2.56 13.08 -4.12
C ARG A 141 -2.47 14.59 -4.33
N ASP A 142 -3.61 15.22 -4.58
CA ASP A 142 -3.70 16.68 -4.74
C ASP A 142 -3.51 17.42 -3.40
N THR A 143 -3.73 16.75 -2.25
CA THR A 143 -3.54 17.32 -0.92
C THR A 143 -2.73 16.39 -0.01
N ARG A 144 -2.11 16.99 1.00
CA ARG A 144 -1.22 16.32 1.97
C ARG A 144 -1.93 15.26 2.83
N THR A 145 -3.25 15.34 3.02
CA THR A 145 -4.05 14.39 3.81
C THR A 145 -4.80 13.36 2.96
N GLY A 146 -4.80 13.49 1.63
CA GLY A 146 -5.51 12.57 0.75
C GLY A 146 -5.67 13.08 -0.69
N PRO A 147 -6.02 12.20 -1.64
CA PRO A 147 -6.51 12.70 -2.92
C PRO A 147 -7.85 13.42 -2.71
N SER A 148 -8.15 14.43 -3.55
CA SER A 148 -9.49 15.05 -3.63
C SER A 148 -10.60 14.03 -3.89
N ARG A 149 -10.21 12.82 -4.31
CA ARG A 149 -11.03 11.69 -4.73
C ARG A 149 -10.53 10.40 -4.05
N THR A 150 -11.18 9.96 -2.98
CA THR A 150 -10.88 8.65 -2.34
C THR A 150 -11.92 7.60 -2.75
N GLY A 151 -11.51 6.33 -2.87
CA GLY A 151 -12.43 5.21 -3.11
C GLY A 151 -13.24 5.36 -4.40
N VAL A 152 -14.58 5.35 -4.29
CA VAL A 152 -15.53 5.42 -5.40
C VAL A 152 -15.34 6.70 -6.25
N ASP A 153 -14.84 7.79 -5.65
CA ASP A 153 -14.64 9.06 -6.35
C ASP A 153 -13.36 9.10 -7.22
N ALA A 154 -12.35 8.27 -6.92
CA ALA A 154 -11.19 8.06 -7.83
C ALA A 154 -11.63 7.41 -9.14
N TYR A 155 -12.75 6.69 -9.07
CA TYR A 155 -13.48 6.08 -10.16
C TYR A 155 -14.79 6.82 -10.41
N LYS A 156 -14.79 8.15 -10.33
CA LYS A 156 -15.91 8.93 -10.90
C LYS A 156 -15.57 9.30 -12.34
N ALA A 157 -16.32 8.70 -13.27
CA ALA A 157 -16.24 8.97 -14.70
C ALA A 157 -16.25 10.50 -14.95
N LYS A 158 -15.30 11.01 -15.73
CA LYS A 158 -15.21 12.44 -16.08
C LYS A 158 -16.41 12.90 -16.91
N SER A 159 -17.05 11.97 -17.63
CA SER A 159 -18.29 12.17 -18.36
C SER A 159 -19.14 10.89 -18.38
N LYS A 160 -20.42 10.99 -18.77
CA LYS A 160 -21.36 9.86 -18.85
C LYS A 160 -20.88 8.69 -19.73
N ASN A 161 -19.90 8.93 -20.61
CA ASN A 161 -19.40 7.95 -21.57
C ASN A 161 -17.98 7.45 -21.26
N THR A 162 -17.38 7.86 -20.14
CA THR A 162 -16.03 7.42 -19.74
C THR A 162 -16.10 6.27 -18.74
N VAL A 163 -15.25 5.27 -18.91
CA VAL A 163 -15.06 4.26 -17.86
C VAL A 163 -14.20 4.88 -16.78
N SER A 164 -14.68 4.83 -15.55
CA SER A 164 -14.06 5.61 -14.52
C SER A 164 -12.71 5.05 -14.06
N GLY A 165 -11.77 5.95 -13.78
CA GLY A 165 -10.43 5.64 -13.31
C GLY A 165 -9.45 5.21 -14.39
N VAL A 166 -9.85 5.24 -15.68
CA VAL A 166 -8.94 4.99 -16.81
C VAL A 166 -7.78 6.00 -16.83
N ASP A 167 -8.09 7.28 -16.61
CA ASP A 167 -7.10 8.36 -16.53
C ASP A 167 -6.11 8.17 -15.38
N PHE A 168 -6.61 7.74 -14.22
CA PHE A 168 -5.77 7.41 -13.08
C PHE A 168 -4.92 6.16 -13.33
N ASP A 169 -5.50 5.10 -13.89
CA ASP A 169 -4.78 3.87 -14.25
C ASP A 169 -3.63 4.18 -15.23
N LEU A 170 -3.86 5.02 -16.25
CA LEU A 170 -2.83 5.50 -17.18
C LEU A 170 -1.76 6.36 -16.50
N THR A 171 -2.14 7.21 -15.55
CA THR A 171 -1.21 8.03 -14.76
C THR A 171 -0.27 7.16 -13.92
N LEU A 172 -0.80 6.09 -13.32
CA LEU A 172 0.00 5.12 -12.56
C LEU A 172 0.96 4.33 -13.46
N LEU A 173 0.49 3.89 -14.63
CA LEU A 173 1.30 3.15 -15.59
C LEU A 173 2.47 3.97 -16.12
N ASN A 174 2.21 5.22 -16.54
CA ASN A 174 3.27 6.10 -17.02
C ASN A 174 4.28 6.42 -15.93
N GLY A 175 3.83 6.77 -14.72
CA GLY A 175 4.77 7.08 -13.65
C GLY A 175 5.57 5.88 -13.15
N ALA A 176 5.02 4.65 -13.21
CA ALA A 176 5.78 3.44 -12.92
C ALA A 176 6.87 3.17 -13.97
N LEU A 177 6.57 3.39 -15.27
CA LEU A 177 7.58 3.32 -16.32
C LEU A 177 8.68 4.38 -16.10
N ASP A 178 8.31 5.62 -15.81
CA ASP A 178 9.26 6.70 -15.55
C ASP A 178 10.20 6.37 -14.38
N ASP A 179 9.68 5.77 -13.30
CA ASP A 179 10.50 5.33 -12.16
C ASP A 179 11.52 4.26 -12.56
N VAL A 180 11.10 3.28 -13.37
CA VAL A 180 11.97 2.20 -13.88
C VAL A 180 13.09 2.78 -14.74
N LEU A 181 12.75 3.66 -15.68
CA LEU A 181 13.73 4.28 -16.58
C LEU A 181 14.71 5.17 -15.80
N LYS A 182 14.21 5.94 -14.83
CA LYS A 182 15.07 6.76 -13.97
C LYS A 182 16.02 5.90 -13.13
N HIS A 183 15.53 4.78 -12.61
CA HIS A 183 16.35 3.84 -11.86
C HIS A 183 17.46 3.24 -12.73
N HIS A 184 17.12 2.78 -13.94
CA HIS A 184 18.08 2.27 -14.93
C HIS A 184 19.17 3.30 -15.24
N LEU A 185 18.78 4.54 -15.54
CA LEU A 185 19.72 5.60 -15.96
C LEU A 185 20.70 6.03 -14.86
N THR A 186 20.26 6.03 -13.60
CA THR A 186 21.01 6.68 -12.52
C THR A 186 21.59 5.72 -11.49
N GLY A 187 21.17 4.45 -11.51
CA GLY A 187 21.40 3.49 -10.42
C GLY A 187 20.76 3.91 -9.09
N LYS A 188 20.04 5.04 -9.06
CA LYS A 188 19.38 5.62 -7.90
C LYS A 188 17.87 5.53 -8.12
N GLY A 189 17.25 4.55 -7.47
CA GLY A 189 15.84 4.65 -7.11
C GLY A 189 15.69 5.65 -5.96
N ARG A 190 14.46 6.08 -5.61
CA ARG A 190 14.25 6.70 -4.29
C ARG A 190 14.79 5.72 -3.24
N ASP A 191 15.74 6.17 -2.42
CA ASP A 191 16.51 5.33 -1.52
C ASP A 191 15.62 4.35 -0.72
N ILE A 192 16.04 3.09 -0.75
CA ILE A 192 15.28 1.92 -0.36
C ILE A 192 15.32 1.77 1.16
N ASN A 193 14.29 2.29 1.81
CA ASN A 193 13.72 1.64 2.98
C ASN A 193 12.40 0.98 2.53
N SER A 194 12.60 -0.12 1.78
CA SER A 194 11.77 -1.34 1.60
C SER A 194 10.33 -1.34 1.06
N TRP A 195 9.73 -0.20 0.72
CA TRP A 195 8.42 -0.19 0.04
C TRP A 195 8.51 0.22 -1.44
N TRP A 196 9.73 0.47 -1.93
CA TRP A 196 10.00 1.43 -3.00
C TRP A 196 10.88 0.88 -4.12
N ASP A 197 10.75 -0.40 -4.44
CA ASP A 197 11.38 -1.00 -5.61
C ASP A 197 10.58 -0.64 -6.89
N PRO A 198 11.16 0.11 -7.87
CA PRO A 198 10.53 0.37 -9.15
C PRO A 198 10.03 -0.89 -9.85
N ALA A 199 10.72 -2.03 -9.69
CA ALA A 199 10.30 -3.32 -10.20
C ALA A 199 8.97 -3.80 -9.60
N LEU A 200 8.81 -3.64 -8.28
CA LEU A 200 7.59 -4.01 -7.57
C LEU A 200 6.42 -3.13 -8.01
N ASN A 201 6.62 -1.80 -8.06
CA ASN A 201 5.57 -0.86 -8.48
C ASN A 201 5.13 -1.15 -9.92
N TRP A 202 6.09 -1.37 -10.82
CA TRP A 202 5.85 -1.80 -12.20
C TRP A 202 5.03 -3.10 -12.25
N GLY A 203 5.45 -4.14 -11.49
CA GLY A 203 4.72 -5.40 -11.42
C GLY A 203 3.27 -5.25 -10.97
N VAL A 204 3.01 -4.40 -9.96
CA VAL A 204 1.65 -4.15 -9.44
C VAL A 204 0.75 -3.49 -10.49
N VAL A 205 1.22 -2.43 -11.15
CA VAL A 205 0.42 -1.75 -12.18
C VAL A 205 0.21 -2.64 -13.40
N MET A 206 1.21 -3.46 -13.76
CA MET A 206 1.09 -4.43 -14.86
C MET A 206 0.19 -5.62 -14.54
N ALA A 207 0.07 -6.04 -13.28
CA ALA A 207 -0.81 -7.14 -12.90
C ALA A 207 -2.28 -6.72 -12.71
N GLY A 208 -2.54 -5.47 -12.33
CA GLY A 208 -3.89 -5.00 -12.01
C GLY A 208 -4.46 -3.97 -12.98
N ARG A 209 -3.71 -2.90 -13.26
CA ARG A 209 -4.20 -1.69 -13.94
C ARG A 209 -4.22 -1.88 -15.45
N TYR A 210 -3.09 -2.31 -16.02
CA TYR A 210 -2.98 -2.52 -17.45
C TYR A 210 -3.96 -3.58 -18.01
N PRO A 211 -4.15 -4.76 -17.36
CA PRO A 211 -5.17 -5.73 -17.78
C PRO A 211 -6.58 -5.15 -17.86
N ARG A 212 -6.96 -4.32 -16.88
CA ARG A 212 -8.26 -3.65 -16.85
C ARG A 212 -8.42 -2.70 -18.05
N LEU A 213 -7.38 -1.94 -18.42
CA LEU A 213 -7.41 -1.06 -19.60
C LEU A 213 -7.55 -1.86 -20.90
N LYS A 214 -6.78 -2.94 -21.07
CA LYS A 214 -6.89 -3.81 -22.26
C LYS A 214 -8.24 -4.50 -22.36
N TYR A 215 -8.84 -4.87 -21.23
CA TYR A 215 -10.21 -5.36 -21.20
C TYR A 215 -11.18 -4.29 -21.72
N PHE A 216 -11.13 -3.04 -21.23
CA PHE A 216 -12.04 -2.00 -21.71
C PHE A 216 -11.84 -1.62 -23.18
N GLU A 217 -10.59 -1.59 -23.64
CA GLU A 217 -10.28 -1.41 -25.07
C GLU A 217 -10.93 -2.52 -25.91
N SER A 218 -10.78 -3.79 -25.52
CA SER A 218 -11.36 -4.92 -26.24
C SER A 218 -12.90 -4.90 -26.31
N LYS A 219 -13.53 -4.12 -25.43
CA LYS A 219 -14.98 -3.92 -25.36
C LYS A 219 -15.44 -2.63 -26.02
N GLY A 220 -14.55 -1.85 -26.63
CA GLY A 220 -14.88 -0.55 -27.20
C GLY A 220 -15.42 0.43 -26.16
N ARG A 221 -14.98 0.30 -24.90
CA ARG A 221 -15.48 1.11 -23.77
C ARG A 221 -14.60 2.31 -23.44
N LEU A 222 -13.47 2.47 -24.12
CA LEU A 222 -12.61 3.63 -23.98
C LEU A 222 -13.05 4.72 -24.94
N THR A 223 -12.96 5.97 -24.52
CA THR A 223 -13.10 7.11 -25.45
C THR A 223 -11.90 7.18 -26.40
N GLU A 224 -12.00 7.97 -27.47
CA GLU A 224 -10.88 8.17 -28.40
C GLU A 224 -9.64 8.76 -27.71
N GLU A 225 -9.84 9.69 -26.78
CA GLU A 225 -8.76 10.28 -25.97
C GLU A 225 -8.08 9.22 -25.08
N GLU A 226 -8.88 8.38 -24.40
CA GLU A 226 -8.39 7.31 -23.53
C GLU A 226 -7.64 6.23 -24.32
N LEU A 227 -8.17 5.87 -25.50
CA LEU A 227 -7.54 4.92 -26.41
C LEU A 227 -6.20 5.45 -26.93
N THR A 228 -6.17 6.72 -27.36
CA THR A 228 -4.95 7.39 -27.81
C THR A 228 -3.90 7.42 -26.70
N ALA A 229 -4.30 7.74 -25.47
CA ALA A 229 -3.40 7.75 -24.32
C ALA A 229 -2.87 6.35 -23.97
N LEU A 230 -3.71 5.31 -24.07
CA LEU A 230 -3.28 3.92 -23.89
C LEU A 230 -2.27 3.49 -24.95
N HIS A 231 -2.54 3.76 -26.23
CA HIS A 231 -1.61 3.42 -27.32
C HIS A 231 -0.30 4.19 -27.21
N SER A 232 -0.34 5.45 -26.77
CA SER A 232 0.85 6.24 -26.48
C SER A 232 1.70 5.61 -25.37
N PHE A 233 1.08 5.18 -24.27
CA PHE A 233 1.77 4.42 -23.22
C PHE A 233 2.40 3.12 -23.76
N GLU A 234 1.67 2.35 -24.56
CA GLU A 234 2.17 1.10 -25.13
C GLU A 234 3.34 1.32 -26.09
N ALA A 235 3.30 2.37 -26.90
CA ALA A 235 4.39 2.77 -27.78
C ALA A 235 5.63 3.15 -26.97
N ARG A 236 5.48 3.94 -25.90
CA ARG A 236 6.59 4.27 -24.99
C ARG A 236 7.22 3.02 -24.39
N ALA A 237 6.43 2.16 -23.78
CA ALA A 237 6.93 0.93 -23.16
C ALA A 237 7.56 -0.05 -24.18
N THR A 238 7.14 0.00 -25.45
CA THR A 238 7.75 -0.76 -26.55
C THR A 238 9.11 -0.18 -26.93
N ASN A 239 9.25 1.14 -27.00
CA ASN A 239 10.53 1.79 -27.25
C ASN A 239 11.56 1.46 -26.16
N ASP A 240 11.09 1.30 -24.91
CA ASP A 240 11.92 0.98 -23.75
C ASP A 240 12.00 -0.53 -23.44
N GLU A 241 11.55 -1.40 -24.36
CA GLU A 241 11.43 -2.84 -24.10
C GLU A 241 12.78 -3.49 -23.75
N ALA A 242 13.88 -3.01 -24.35
CA ALA A 242 15.22 -3.50 -24.06
C ALA A 242 15.60 -3.28 -22.58
N ILE A 243 15.30 -2.10 -22.03
CA ILE A 243 15.55 -1.76 -20.62
C ILE A 243 14.70 -2.64 -19.70
N LEU A 244 13.42 -2.82 -20.04
CA LEU A 244 12.53 -3.69 -19.27
C LEU A 244 13.04 -5.13 -19.23
N LYS A 245 13.51 -5.66 -20.37
CA LYS A 245 14.08 -7.01 -20.46
C LYS A 245 15.39 -7.13 -19.69
N GLU A 246 16.28 -6.14 -19.80
CA GLU A 246 17.55 -6.08 -19.07
C GLU A 246 17.33 -6.17 -17.55
N LEU A 247 16.33 -5.44 -17.05
CA LEU A 247 15.95 -5.44 -15.63
C LEU A 247 15.10 -6.65 -15.21
N GLY A 248 14.82 -7.60 -16.11
CA GLY A 248 13.97 -8.76 -15.82
C GLY A 248 12.49 -8.42 -15.57
N LEU A 249 12.04 -7.26 -16.03
CA LEU A 249 10.68 -6.75 -15.85
C LEU A 249 9.75 -7.22 -16.97
N VAL A 250 8.46 -7.32 -16.63
CA VAL A 250 7.44 -7.73 -17.59
C VAL A 250 7.21 -6.65 -18.64
N THR A 251 7.05 -7.03 -19.90
CA THR A 251 6.69 -6.09 -20.98
C THR A 251 5.17 -6.09 -21.19
N PRO A 252 4.55 -5.00 -21.70
CA PRO A 252 3.09 -4.93 -21.81
C PRO A 252 2.46 -5.96 -22.75
N SER A 253 3.07 -6.23 -23.91
CA SER A 253 2.48 -7.12 -24.92
C SER A 253 2.15 -8.54 -24.40
N PRO A 254 3.06 -9.26 -23.71
CA PRO A 254 2.73 -10.54 -23.06
C PRO A 254 1.58 -10.45 -22.05
N VAL A 255 1.49 -9.37 -21.29
CA VAL A 255 0.42 -9.15 -20.31
C VAL A 255 -0.91 -8.98 -21.03
N ALA A 256 -0.98 -8.11 -22.03
CA ALA A 256 -2.19 -7.89 -22.83
C ALA A 256 -2.71 -9.19 -23.44
N LYS A 257 -1.82 -9.97 -24.06
CA LYS A 257 -2.18 -11.27 -24.65
C LYS A 257 -2.82 -12.19 -23.61
N LYS A 258 -2.21 -12.32 -22.43
CA LYS A 258 -2.72 -13.18 -21.35
C LYS A 258 -4.06 -12.67 -20.81
N THR A 259 -4.20 -11.36 -20.63
CA THR A 259 -5.45 -10.72 -20.19
C THR A 259 -6.60 -10.99 -21.15
N LEU A 260 -6.40 -10.80 -22.46
CA LEU A 260 -7.44 -11.00 -23.45
C LEU A 260 -7.87 -12.48 -23.52
N GLN A 261 -6.91 -13.41 -23.44
CA GLN A 261 -7.22 -14.84 -23.33
C GLN A 261 -8.01 -15.18 -22.06
N GLN A 262 -7.72 -14.52 -20.93
CA GLN A 262 -8.46 -14.72 -19.69
C GLN A 262 -9.88 -14.15 -19.78
N ALA A 263 -10.04 -12.96 -20.37
CA ALA A 263 -11.34 -12.34 -20.60
C ALA A 263 -12.23 -13.19 -21.52
N GLU A 264 -11.67 -13.69 -22.63
CA GLU A 264 -12.39 -14.59 -23.54
C GLU A 264 -12.85 -15.87 -22.84
N LYS A 265 -11.98 -16.50 -22.04
CA LYS A 265 -12.34 -17.69 -21.24
C LYS A 265 -13.40 -17.39 -20.18
N ALA A 266 -13.35 -16.21 -19.56
CA ALA A 266 -14.33 -15.72 -18.59
C ALA A 266 -15.72 -15.64 -19.23
N GLU A 267 -15.79 -15.07 -20.42
CA GLU A 267 -17.05 -14.79 -21.12
C GLU A 267 -17.62 -16.01 -21.85
N SER A 268 -16.76 -16.91 -22.34
CA SER A 268 -17.19 -18.15 -22.97
C SER A 268 -17.72 -19.19 -21.97
N GLY A 269 -17.91 -18.82 -20.69
CA GLY A 269 -18.34 -19.73 -19.62
C GLY A 269 -17.36 -20.85 -19.28
N LYS A 270 -16.13 -20.82 -19.83
CA LYS A 270 -15.08 -21.83 -19.59
C LYS A 270 -14.19 -21.48 -18.40
N PHE A 271 -14.54 -20.44 -17.66
CA PHE A 271 -13.88 -20.07 -16.43
C PHE A 271 -14.29 -21.02 -15.33
N SER A 272 -13.49 -22.06 -15.11
CA SER A 272 -13.54 -22.72 -13.81
C SER A 272 -13.02 -21.72 -12.79
N HIS A 273 -13.86 -21.36 -11.81
CA HIS A 273 -13.39 -20.81 -10.56
C HIS A 273 -12.43 -21.83 -9.96
N ARG A 274 -11.14 -21.74 -10.30
CA ARG A 274 -10.12 -22.25 -9.41
C ARG A 274 -10.09 -21.26 -8.26
N HIS A 275 -10.95 -21.49 -7.27
CA HIS A 275 -10.56 -21.22 -5.91
C HIS A 275 -9.24 -21.97 -5.72
N ARG A 276 -8.11 -21.30 -5.94
CA ARG A 276 -6.86 -21.69 -5.30
C ARG A 276 -7.01 -21.26 -3.83
N VAL A 277 -7.95 -21.87 -3.13
CA VAL A 277 -7.65 -22.29 -1.78
C VAL A 277 -6.72 -23.47 -2.02
N ARG A 278 -5.41 -23.25 -1.94
CA ARG A 278 -4.55 -24.38 -1.61
C ARG A 278 -5.08 -24.81 -0.24
N ASN A 279 -5.82 -25.91 -0.18
CA ASN A 279 -5.87 -26.70 1.03
C ASN A 279 -4.54 -27.46 1.02
N PRO A 280 -3.50 -26.98 1.71
CA PRO A 280 -2.28 -27.75 1.86
C PRO A 280 -2.65 -29.12 2.44
N GLU A 281 -2.10 -30.18 1.85
CA GLU A 281 -2.17 -31.49 2.47
C GLU A 281 -1.33 -31.46 3.76
N PRO A 282 -1.83 -32.02 4.87
CA PRO A 282 -1.13 -31.97 6.15
C PRO A 282 0.25 -32.64 6.06
N LEU A 283 1.27 -31.91 6.51
CA LEU A 283 2.69 -32.32 6.57
C LEU A 283 2.98 -33.39 7.64
N THR A 284 2.06 -34.31 7.90
CA THR A 284 2.32 -35.46 8.78
C THR A 284 1.94 -36.75 8.08
N LYS A 285 2.91 -37.27 7.33
CA LYS A 285 3.17 -38.70 7.24
C LYS A 285 4.68 -38.90 7.31
N GLU A 286 5.20 -38.96 8.53
CA GLU A 286 5.94 -40.09 9.11
C GLU A 286 6.35 -39.75 10.54
#